data_AF-A0A1H1DDK1-F1
#
_entry.id   AF-A0A1H1DDK1-F1
#
_cell.length_a   1.000
_cell.length_b   1.000
_cell.length_c   1.000
_cell.angle_alpha   90.00
_cell.angle_beta   90.00
_cell.angle_gamma   90.00
#
_symmetry.space_group_name_H-M   'P 1'
#
loop_
_entity.id
_entity.type
_entity.pdbx_description
1 polymer ?
#
loop_
_entity_poly.entity_id
_entity_poly.type
_entity_poly.pdbx_seq_one_letter_code
_entity_poly.pdbx_strand_id
1 'polypeptide(L)'
;MRDSQITVNGQLRDCGGAGPHTRLLDWLRTQGLTGAKEGCAEGECGACAVLLARPDGADRSRWTSINACLPPALAFDGQEIVTAEGLGTAPGPCAEEALHPVQREMADRGGAQCGYCTPGFICSMAAEYYRPERNAAGSGAAQTGTAVAGEEHATDHESGPNGFDLHALSGNLCRCTGYRPIRDAAYALGSPDGSDPLLVRQGGPAPAARPTQKTVDGARFIRPSGMEELFALLEQNPEAKLVAGATDLGVEVNLRHTRPPLTLAIDRLEPLRVLDVGSDRISIGAALSLTEIDRGLAGRVPLLSQLFPQFASPLIRNTASLGGNLATGSPIGDSAPALLALDASVVLASAGGEREVPLAEYFIGYRQSVKKPGELLREVWIPLPLAENTAFYKIAKRRFDDISSVAVAFAMQLDGGTVSSIRIGVGGVAATPIRATGTEQALAGQPWTAETAEAAAAVMSAEGTPIDDLRASARYRSAMLGQAMLKFYAETASAVEVAR
;
A
#
# COMPACT_ATOMS: atom_id res chain seq x y z
N MET A 1 31.28 3.52 -16.60
CA MET A 1 30.00 3.22 -15.90
C MET A 1 29.80 1.72 -15.99
N ARG A 2 29.50 1.03 -14.87
CA ARG A 2 29.09 -0.38 -14.96
C ARG A 2 27.70 -0.41 -15.59
N ASP A 3 27.44 -1.36 -16.46
CA ASP A 3 26.12 -1.54 -17.03
C ASP A 3 25.13 -1.92 -15.92
N SER A 4 23.94 -1.31 -15.94
CA SER A 4 22.87 -1.61 -14.98
C SER A 4 22.38 -3.03 -15.18
N GLN A 5 22.19 -3.78 -14.10
CA GLN A 5 21.88 -5.22 -14.17
C GLN A 5 20.82 -5.62 -13.16
N ILE A 6 19.98 -6.58 -13.52
CA ILE A 6 18.93 -7.14 -12.66
C ILE A 6 19.05 -8.65 -12.68
N THR A 7 19.02 -9.29 -11.52
CA THR A 7 18.90 -10.75 -11.44
C THR A 7 17.45 -11.15 -11.68
N VAL A 8 17.16 -11.91 -12.73
CA VAL A 8 15.82 -12.41 -13.04
C VAL A 8 15.84 -13.91 -13.18
N ASN A 9 15.02 -14.60 -12.37
CA ASN A 9 14.96 -16.07 -12.31
C ASN A 9 16.36 -16.70 -12.10
N GLY A 10 17.15 -16.12 -11.19
CA GLY A 10 18.53 -16.58 -10.90
C GLY A 10 19.58 -16.21 -11.95
N GLN A 11 19.21 -15.57 -13.06
CA GLN A 11 20.14 -15.15 -14.11
C GLN A 11 20.37 -13.64 -14.08
N LEU A 12 21.63 -13.21 -14.11
CA LEU A 12 21.98 -11.79 -14.23
C LEU A 12 21.70 -11.32 -15.65
N ARG A 13 20.88 -10.27 -15.80
CA ARG A 13 20.48 -9.70 -17.10
C ARG A 13 20.84 -8.24 -17.19
N ASP A 14 21.34 -7.84 -18.35
CA ASP A 14 21.64 -6.45 -18.65
C ASP A 14 20.34 -5.64 -18.83
N CYS A 15 20.23 -4.52 -18.11
CA CYS A 15 19.18 -3.53 -18.29
C CYS A 15 19.73 -2.18 -18.76
N GLY A 16 21.00 -2.12 -19.18
CA GLY A 16 21.63 -0.93 -19.76
C GLY A 16 20.94 -0.41 -21.03
N GLY A 17 20.23 -1.25 -21.78
CA GLY A 17 19.40 -0.84 -22.90
C GLY A 17 18.07 -0.16 -22.52
N ALA A 18 17.65 -0.22 -21.25
CA ALA A 18 16.42 0.42 -20.78
C ALA A 18 16.59 1.95 -20.69
N GLY A 19 15.59 2.68 -21.17
CA GLY A 19 15.50 4.13 -21.01
C GLY A 19 14.89 4.52 -19.65
N PRO A 20 14.94 5.82 -19.29
CA PRO A 20 14.37 6.36 -18.05
C PRO A 20 12.88 6.03 -17.80
N HIS A 21 12.14 5.76 -18.87
CA HIS A 21 10.70 5.47 -18.83
C HIS A 21 10.35 4.05 -19.29
N THR A 22 11.33 3.20 -19.57
CA THR A 22 11.07 1.79 -19.90
C THR A 22 10.55 1.09 -18.65
N ARG A 23 9.31 0.61 -18.70
CA ARG A 23 8.65 -0.06 -17.56
C ARG A 23 9.33 -1.40 -17.30
N LEU A 24 9.32 -1.85 -16.05
CA LEU A 24 9.85 -3.17 -15.70
C LEU A 24 9.17 -4.28 -16.52
N LEU A 25 7.85 -4.20 -16.68
CA LEU A 25 7.08 -5.14 -17.50
C LEU A 25 7.58 -5.19 -18.95
N ASP A 26 7.78 -4.04 -19.60
CA ASP A 26 8.23 -4.00 -20.99
C ASP A 26 9.62 -4.62 -21.11
N TRP A 27 10.54 -4.23 -20.21
CA TRP A 27 11.90 -4.78 -20.21
C TRP A 27 11.91 -6.29 -20.01
N LEU A 28 11.17 -6.84 -19.03
CA LEU A 28 11.07 -8.29 -18.84
C LEU A 28 10.62 -9.01 -20.11
N ARG A 29 9.63 -8.44 -20.81
CA ARG A 29 9.10 -9.02 -22.04
C ARG A 29 10.08 -8.94 -23.20
N THR A 30 10.92 -7.90 -23.30
CA THR A 30 12.00 -7.87 -24.32
C THR A 30 13.11 -8.88 -24.02
N GLN A 31 13.24 -9.35 -22.78
CA GLN A 31 14.12 -10.45 -22.41
C GLN A 31 13.54 -11.85 -22.74
N GLY A 32 12.38 -11.92 -23.39
CA GLY A 32 11.67 -13.16 -23.69
C GLY A 32 10.84 -13.72 -22.53
N LEU A 33 10.80 -13.04 -21.39
CA LEU A 33 10.00 -13.42 -20.22
C LEU A 33 8.60 -12.81 -20.35
N THR A 34 7.74 -13.51 -21.08
CA THR A 34 6.43 -13.00 -21.49
C THR A 34 5.28 -13.40 -20.57
N GLY A 35 5.53 -14.15 -19.49
CA GLY A 35 4.55 -14.63 -18.54
C GLY A 35 3.81 -13.50 -17.84
N ALA A 36 4.51 -12.48 -17.36
CA ALA A 36 3.89 -11.24 -16.90
C ALA A 36 3.19 -10.51 -18.07
N LYS A 37 1.93 -10.12 -17.86
CA LYS A 37 1.06 -9.55 -18.89
C LYS A 37 0.66 -8.11 -18.58
N GLU A 38 0.42 -7.32 -19.63
CA GLU A 38 -0.23 -6.02 -19.50
C GLU A 38 -1.74 -6.18 -19.56
N GLY A 39 -2.45 -5.96 -18.45
CA GLY A 39 -3.92 -5.97 -18.41
C GLY A 39 -4.54 -4.57 -18.39
N CYS A 40 -4.12 -3.73 -17.43
CA CYS A 40 -4.68 -2.38 -17.21
C CYS A 40 -3.66 -1.24 -17.29
N ALA A 41 -2.36 -1.54 -17.13
CA ALA A 41 -1.28 -0.55 -17.03
C ALA A 41 -1.38 0.46 -15.86
N GLU A 42 -2.26 0.26 -14.88
CA GLU A 42 -2.43 1.14 -13.72
C GLU A 42 -2.37 0.41 -12.36
N GLY A 43 -2.06 -0.89 -12.38
CA GLY A 43 -1.78 -1.68 -11.18
C GLY A 43 -2.99 -2.33 -10.50
N GLU A 44 -4.19 -2.23 -11.07
CA GLU A 44 -5.43 -2.80 -10.51
C GLU A 44 -5.60 -4.30 -10.80
N CYS A 45 -5.17 -4.77 -11.97
CA CYS A 45 -5.52 -6.13 -12.42
C CYS A 45 -4.60 -7.25 -11.90
N GLY A 46 -3.37 -6.90 -11.49
CA GLY A 46 -2.35 -7.86 -11.04
C GLY A 46 -1.81 -8.84 -12.10
N ALA A 47 -2.22 -8.76 -13.37
CA ALA A 47 -1.74 -9.66 -14.42
C ALA A 47 -0.23 -9.52 -14.72
N CYS A 48 0.36 -8.40 -14.31
CA CYS A 48 1.79 -8.11 -14.43
C CYS A 48 2.59 -8.48 -13.17
N ALA A 49 2.00 -9.19 -12.20
CA ALA A 49 2.65 -9.45 -10.93
C ALA A 49 3.92 -10.29 -11.11
N VAL A 50 4.96 -9.89 -10.38
CA VAL A 50 6.24 -10.60 -10.26
C VAL A 50 6.66 -10.59 -8.79
N LEU A 51 7.56 -11.49 -8.40
CA LEU A 51 8.18 -11.49 -7.08
C LEU A 51 9.44 -10.64 -7.09
N LEU A 52 9.69 -9.94 -5.99
CA LEU A 52 10.90 -9.16 -5.72
C LEU A 52 11.45 -9.58 -4.36
N ALA A 53 12.75 -9.86 -4.29
CA ALA A 53 13.42 -10.10 -3.01
C ALA A 53 13.53 -8.77 -2.24
N ARG A 54 12.79 -8.66 -1.13
CA ARG A 54 12.81 -7.49 -0.23
C ARG A 54 13.49 -7.83 1.10
N PRO A 55 14.16 -6.87 1.76
CA PRO A 55 14.71 -7.10 3.09
C PRO A 55 13.64 -7.56 4.09
N ASP A 56 14.01 -8.53 4.92
CA ASP A 56 13.19 -9.02 6.03
C ASP A 56 14.05 -9.12 7.30
N GLY A 57 14.36 -7.95 7.86
CA GLY A 57 15.50 -7.81 8.78
C GLY A 57 16.83 -7.66 8.03
N ALA A 58 17.95 -7.75 8.75
CA ALA A 58 19.28 -7.51 8.20
C ALA A 58 19.79 -8.65 7.30
N ASP A 59 19.53 -9.90 7.69
CA ASP A 59 20.20 -11.08 7.12
C ASP A 59 19.30 -11.96 6.24
N ARG A 60 18.02 -11.61 6.13
CA ARG A 60 17.01 -12.38 5.40
C ARG A 60 16.31 -11.54 4.35
N SER A 61 15.66 -12.24 3.43
CA SER A 61 14.79 -11.64 2.45
C SER A 61 13.37 -12.21 2.56
N ARG A 62 12.46 -11.58 1.84
CA ARG A 62 11.08 -12.00 1.65
C ARG A 62 10.73 -11.88 0.18
N TRP A 63 10.09 -12.91 -0.37
CA TRP A 63 9.47 -12.80 -1.69
C TRP A 63 8.22 -11.93 -1.60
N THR A 64 8.30 -10.74 -2.19
CA THR A 64 7.22 -9.75 -2.16
C THR A 64 6.66 -9.58 -3.57
N SER A 65 5.35 -9.77 -3.74
CA SER A 65 4.69 -9.57 -5.03
C SER A 65 4.51 -8.07 -5.34
N ILE A 66 4.82 -7.66 -6.56
CA ILE A 66 4.68 -6.27 -7.03
C ILE A 66 4.10 -6.20 -8.43
N ASN A 67 3.49 -5.06 -8.80
CA ASN A 67 3.06 -4.79 -10.17
C ASN A 67 4.26 -4.34 -11.04
N ALA A 68 4.65 -5.12 -12.06
CA ALA A 68 5.74 -4.75 -12.95
C ALA A 68 5.38 -3.62 -13.95
N CYS A 69 4.10 -3.28 -14.14
CA CYS A 69 3.68 -2.31 -15.15
C CYS A 69 3.90 -0.84 -14.75
N LEU A 70 4.14 -0.54 -13.47
CA LEU A 70 4.24 0.84 -12.96
C LEU A 70 5.68 1.36 -12.88
N PRO A 71 6.63 0.64 -12.25
CA PRO A 71 7.95 1.19 -12.01
C PRO A 71 8.86 1.09 -13.25
N PRO A 72 9.79 2.04 -13.45
CA PRO A 72 10.81 1.93 -14.49
C PRO A 72 11.78 0.79 -14.17
N ALA A 73 12.26 0.08 -15.19
CA ALA A 73 13.19 -1.05 -15.03
C ALA A 73 14.48 -0.65 -14.31
N LEU A 74 14.99 0.56 -14.57
CA LEU A 74 16.19 1.11 -13.92
C LEU A 74 16.05 1.24 -12.39
N ALA A 75 14.82 1.29 -11.85
CA ALA A 75 14.61 1.25 -10.41
C ALA A 75 14.96 -0.11 -9.78
N PHE A 76 15.29 -1.14 -10.57
CA PHE A 76 15.64 -2.46 -10.05
C PHE A 76 17.11 -2.82 -10.25
N ASP A 77 17.96 -1.88 -10.65
CA ASP A 77 19.40 -2.12 -10.78
C ASP A 77 20.01 -2.66 -9.47
N GLY A 78 20.67 -3.82 -9.57
CA GLY A 78 21.23 -4.60 -8.47
C GLY A 78 20.24 -5.51 -7.75
N GLN A 79 18.96 -5.51 -8.10
CA GLN A 79 17.90 -6.25 -7.40
C GLN A 79 17.57 -7.60 -8.05
N GLU A 80 16.76 -8.39 -7.35
CA GLU A 80 16.40 -9.76 -7.76
C GLU A 80 14.89 -9.95 -7.89
N ILE A 81 14.49 -10.45 -9.06
CA ILE A 81 13.10 -10.66 -9.48
C ILE A 81 12.90 -12.12 -9.86
N VAL A 82 11.74 -12.68 -9.48
CA VAL A 82 11.27 -13.97 -9.98
C VAL A 82 9.92 -13.77 -10.69
N THR A 83 9.87 -14.21 -11.94
CA THR A 83 8.66 -14.22 -12.79
C THR A 83 7.96 -15.57 -12.68
N ALA A 84 6.76 -15.70 -13.26
CA ALA A 84 6.04 -16.98 -13.27
C ALA A 84 6.86 -18.10 -13.95
N GLU A 85 7.65 -17.77 -14.97
CA GLU A 85 8.57 -18.68 -15.66
C GLU A 85 9.74 -19.12 -14.79
N GLY A 86 10.07 -18.37 -13.73
CA GLY A 86 11.13 -18.71 -12.78
C GLY A 86 10.68 -19.69 -11.69
N LEU A 87 9.37 -19.93 -11.56
CA LEU A 87 8.81 -20.82 -10.54
C LEU A 87 8.77 -22.28 -11.02
N GLY A 88 8.62 -22.52 -12.32
CA GLY A 88 8.57 -23.87 -12.87
C GLY A 88 8.49 -23.90 -14.39
N THR A 89 8.58 -25.11 -14.96
CA THR A 89 8.62 -25.32 -16.41
C THR A 89 7.61 -26.38 -16.84
N ALA A 90 6.91 -26.10 -17.95
CA ALA A 90 6.04 -27.04 -18.65
C ALA A 90 6.28 -26.91 -20.15
N PRO A 91 7.30 -27.60 -20.71
CA PRO A 91 7.74 -27.37 -22.09
C PRO A 91 6.76 -27.87 -23.16
N GLY A 92 5.73 -28.63 -22.78
CA GLY A 92 4.71 -29.17 -23.68
C GLY A 92 4.37 -30.63 -23.39
N PRO A 93 3.45 -31.23 -24.18
CA PRO A 93 2.80 -32.53 -23.89
C PRO A 93 3.72 -33.77 -23.93
N CYS A 94 5.02 -33.59 -24.13
CA CYS A 94 6.00 -34.68 -24.22
C CYS A 94 7.27 -34.43 -23.41
N ALA A 95 7.29 -33.41 -22.55
CA ALA A 95 8.39 -33.12 -21.64
C ALA A 95 7.93 -33.29 -20.19
N GLU A 96 8.85 -33.69 -19.32
CA GLU A 96 8.57 -33.76 -17.89
C GLU A 96 8.29 -32.35 -17.35
N GLU A 97 7.14 -32.18 -16.72
CA GLU A 97 6.74 -30.92 -16.12
C GLU A 97 7.36 -30.78 -14.73
N ALA A 98 8.11 -29.71 -14.52
CA ALA A 98 8.63 -29.30 -13.23
C ALA A 98 7.85 -28.07 -12.75
N LEU A 99 6.56 -28.27 -12.43
CA LEU A 99 5.69 -27.21 -11.92
C LEU A 99 5.94 -26.94 -10.44
N HIS A 100 6.00 -25.67 -10.09
CA HIS A 100 5.91 -25.22 -8.69
C HIS A 100 4.59 -25.69 -8.06
N PRO A 101 4.53 -25.97 -6.74
CA PRO A 101 3.28 -26.35 -6.06
C PRO A 101 2.10 -25.41 -6.36
N VAL A 102 2.34 -24.09 -6.36
CA VAL A 102 1.33 -23.08 -6.77
C VAL A 102 0.84 -23.27 -8.20
N GLN A 103 1.72 -23.53 -9.16
CA GLN A 103 1.33 -23.74 -10.55
C GLN A 103 0.51 -25.03 -10.70
N ARG A 104 0.92 -26.10 -10.00
CA ARG A 104 0.24 -27.39 -10.00
C ARG A 104 -1.17 -27.29 -9.42
N GLU A 105 -1.32 -26.74 -8.21
CA GLU A 105 -2.64 -26.58 -7.59
C GLU A 105 -3.57 -25.69 -8.42
N MET A 106 -3.03 -24.64 -9.06
CA MET A 106 -3.80 -23.80 -9.98
C MET A 106 -4.29 -24.56 -11.22
N ALA A 107 -3.48 -25.46 -11.77
CA ALA A 107 -3.86 -26.27 -12.93
C ALA A 107 -4.88 -27.36 -12.55
N ASP A 108 -4.56 -28.17 -11.54
CA ASP A 108 -5.32 -29.36 -11.15
C ASP A 108 -6.74 -29.02 -10.68
N ARG A 109 -6.95 -27.84 -10.11
CA ARG A 109 -8.25 -27.39 -9.59
C ARG A 109 -9.04 -26.51 -10.55
N GLY A 110 -8.56 -26.32 -11.78
CA GLY A 110 -9.23 -25.48 -12.77
C GLY A 110 -9.16 -23.99 -12.43
N GLY A 111 -8.11 -23.55 -11.74
CA GLY A 111 -7.83 -22.14 -11.42
C GLY A 111 -7.43 -21.30 -12.65
N ALA A 112 -7.35 -21.92 -13.84
CA ALA A 112 -7.07 -21.26 -15.10
C ALA A 112 -8.11 -21.66 -16.17
N GLN A 113 -8.63 -20.67 -16.89
CA GLN A 113 -9.46 -20.86 -18.10
C GLN A 113 -8.79 -20.22 -19.31
N CYS A 114 -8.98 -18.91 -19.52
CA CYS A 114 -8.28 -18.19 -20.61
C CYS A 114 -6.77 -18.08 -20.40
N GLY A 115 -6.29 -18.28 -19.16
CA GLY A 115 -4.88 -18.27 -18.80
C GLY A 115 -4.23 -16.88 -18.66
N TYR A 116 -4.90 -15.79 -19.06
CA TYR A 116 -4.26 -14.47 -19.13
C TYR A 116 -3.83 -13.91 -17.77
N CYS A 117 -4.70 -14.01 -16.75
CA CYS A 117 -4.41 -13.56 -15.39
C CYS A 117 -3.57 -14.56 -14.58
N THR A 118 -3.46 -15.81 -15.05
CA THR A 118 -2.91 -16.93 -14.28
C THR A 118 -1.46 -16.68 -13.82
N PRO A 119 -0.53 -16.16 -14.65
CA PRO A 119 0.82 -15.84 -14.19
C PRO A 119 0.86 -14.85 -13.02
N GLY A 120 -0.02 -13.84 -13.05
CA GLY A 120 -0.12 -12.85 -11.98
C GLY A 120 -0.60 -13.47 -10.66
N PHE A 121 -1.63 -14.33 -10.71
CA PHE A 121 -2.07 -15.09 -9.55
C PHE A 121 -0.97 -16.01 -9.02
N ILE A 122 -0.25 -16.71 -9.90
CA ILE A 122 0.86 -17.59 -9.51
C ILE A 122 1.91 -16.81 -8.71
N CYS A 123 2.32 -15.62 -9.16
CA CYS A 123 3.31 -14.82 -8.42
C CYS A 123 2.77 -14.32 -7.08
N SER A 124 1.52 -13.84 -7.00
CA SER A 124 0.93 -13.42 -5.71
C SER A 124 0.78 -14.60 -4.74
N MET A 125 0.31 -15.76 -5.23
CA MET A 125 0.19 -16.97 -4.42
C MET A 125 1.55 -17.50 -3.97
N ALA A 126 2.59 -17.40 -4.80
CA ALA A 126 3.95 -17.78 -4.43
C ALA A 126 4.52 -16.88 -3.32
N ALA A 127 4.25 -15.57 -3.35
CA ALA A 127 4.65 -14.67 -2.26
C ALA A 127 4.05 -15.11 -0.92
N GLU A 128 2.75 -15.47 -0.92
CA GLU A 128 2.06 -15.95 0.27
C GLU A 128 2.49 -17.37 0.67
N TYR A 129 2.79 -18.24 -0.30
CA TYR A 129 3.30 -19.60 -0.07
C TYR A 129 4.61 -19.59 0.73
N TYR A 130 5.50 -18.64 0.45
CA TYR A 130 6.79 -18.45 1.15
C TYR A 130 6.73 -17.48 2.33
N ARG A 131 5.55 -16.95 2.70
CA ARG A 131 5.40 -16.04 3.85
C ARG A 131 5.85 -16.76 5.14
N PRO A 132 6.87 -16.26 5.86
CA PRO A 132 7.37 -16.91 7.09
C PRO A 132 6.30 -17.08 8.17
N GLU A 133 5.32 -16.19 8.22
CA GLU A 133 4.23 -16.21 9.20
C GLU A 133 3.11 -17.18 8.84
N ARG A 134 3.11 -17.74 7.62
CA ARG A 134 2.09 -18.68 7.16
C ARG A 134 2.25 -20.01 7.90
N ASN A 135 1.31 -20.28 8.79
CA ASN A 135 1.24 -21.52 9.54
C ASN A 135 -0.16 -22.12 9.40
N ALA A 136 -0.26 -23.44 9.24
CA ALA A 136 -1.55 -24.13 9.37
C ALA A 136 -2.16 -23.71 10.72
N ALA A 137 -3.42 -23.29 10.72
CA ALA A 137 -4.06 -22.75 11.91
C ALA A 137 -4.10 -23.81 13.03
N GLY A 138 -3.09 -23.82 13.90
CA GLY A 138 -3.07 -24.64 15.10
C GLY A 138 -4.01 -24.01 16.12
N SER A 139 -5.27 -24.47 16.17
CA SER A 139 -6.25 -24.38 17.29
C SER A 139 -6.21 -23.15 18.23
N GLY A 140 -5.79 -21.99 17.75
CA GLY A 140 -5.47 -20.83 18.59
C GLY A 140 -5.13 -19.55 17.83
N ALA A 141 -5.12 -19.57 16.49
CA ALA A 141 -5.40 -18.34 15.76
C ALA A 141 -6.82 -17.95 16.15
N ALA A 142 -6.97 -16.78 16.79
CA ALA A 142 -8.29 -16.20 16.96
C ALA A 142 -9.00 -16.33 15.61
N GLN A 143 -10.18 -16.95 15.61
CA GLN A 143 -11.11 -16.70 14.51
C GLN A 143 -11.26 -15.18 14.50
N THR A 144 -10.57 -14.51 13.58
CA THR A 144 -10.77 -13.08 13.38
C THR A 144 -12.13 -12.81 12.76
N GLY A 145 -12.85 -13.87 12.37
CA GLY A 145 -14.28 -13.83 12.14
C GLY A 145 -15.00 -13.70 13.48
N THR A 146 -15.63 -12.55 13.68
CA THR A 146 -16.73 -12.47 14.64
C THR A 146 -17.75 -13.53 14.21
N ALA A 147 -18.04 -14.49 15.08
CA ALA A 147 -19.09 -15.48 14.84
C ALA A 147 -20.46 -14.78 14.88
N VAL A 148 -20.77 -14.00 13.84
CA VAL A 148 -22.09 -13.44 13.58
C VAL A 148 -22.68 -14.28 12.47
N ALA A 149 -23.64 -15.13 12.83
CA ALA A 149 -24.45 -15.85 11.87
C ALA A 149 -25.34 -14.86 11.12
N GLY A 150 -24.93 -14.47 9.92
CA GLY A 150 -25.63 -13.54 9.04
C GLY A 150 -24.64 -12.97 8.02
N GLU A 151 -25.06 -12.72 6.79
CA GLU A 151 -24.21 -12.09 5.76
C GLU A 151 -23.91 -10.61 6.13
N GLU A 152 -23.05 -10.38 7.13
CA GLU A 152 -22.80 -9.05 7.71
C GLU A 152 -21.31 -8.70 7.71
N HIS A 153 -20.84 -8.15 6.58
CA HIS A 153 -19.93 -6.99 6.46
C HIS A 153 -18.85 -6.74 7.54
N ALA A 154 -18.16 -7.77 8.03
CA ALA A 154 -16.97 -7.66 8.88
C ALA A 154 -15.66 -7.66 8.06
N THR A 155 -14.58 -7.09 8.63
CA THR A 155 -13.23 -6.91 8.05
C THR A 155 -12.40 -8.19 7.95
N ASP A 156 -13.02 -9.32 7.61
CA ASP A 156 -12.34 -10.61 7.68
C ASP A 156 -11.34 -10.82 6.54
N HIS A 157 -10.07 -10.93 6.91
CA HIS A 157 -9.06 -11.65 6.14
C HIS A 157 -9.42 -13.13 6.19
N GLU A 158 -9.97 -13.68 5.12
CA GLU A 158 -10.25 -15.12 5.03
C GLU A 158 -8.93 -15.91 4.96
N SER A 159 -8.40 -16.28 6.12
CA SER A 159 -7.27 -17.19 6.22
C SER A 159 -7.76 -18.63 6.06
N GLY A 160 -7.19 -19.35 5.09
CA GLY A 160 -7.49 -20.76 4.87
C GLY A 160 -7.03 -21.65 6.04
N PRO A 161 -7.48 -22.91 6.09
CA PRO A 161 -7.03 -23.87 7.11
C PRO A 161 -5.51 -24.11 7.10
N ASN A 162 -4.86 -23.87 5.97
CA ASN A 162 -3.41 -23.92 5.77
C ASN A 162 -2.69 -22.59 6.07
N GLY A 163 -3.38 -21.60 6.67
CA GLY A 163 -2.83 -20.29 7.00
C GLY A 163 -2.67 -19.33 5.83
N PHE A 164 -3.13 -19.69 4.63
CA PHE A 164 -3.03 -18.83 3.45
C PHE A 164 -4.00 -17.65 3.59
N ASP A 165 -3.50 -16.40 3.58
CA ASP A 165 -4.35 -15.21 3.61
C ASP A 165 -4.84 -14.86 2.20
N LEU A 166 -6.15 -15.00 1.94
CA LEU A 166 -6.73 -14.64 0.64
C LEU A 166 -6.59 -13.17 0.28
N HIS A 167 -6.38 -12.29 1.28
CA HIS A 167 -6.13 -10.88 1.00
C HIS A 167 -4.89 -10.66 0.13
N ALA A 168 -3.93 -11.59 0.15
CA ALA A 168 -2.77 -11.61 -0.74
C ALA A 168 -3.16 -11.56 -2.24
N LEU A 169 -4.37 -12.03 -2.59
CA LEU A 169 -4.88 -12.10 -3.95
C LEU A 169 -5.86 -10.96 -4.30
N SER A 170 -6.12 -10.02 -3.40
CA SER A 170 -7.11 -8.94 -3.61
C SER A 170 -6.76 -7.98 -4.75
N GLY A 171 -5.51 -7.98 -5.22
CA GLY A 171 -5.05 -7.22 -6.39
C GLY A 171 -4.97 -7.99 -7.70
N ASN A 172 -5.52 -9.21 -7.74
CA ASN A 172 -5.50 -10.05 -8.94
C ASN A 172 -6.94 -10.22 -9.45
N LEU A 173 -7.21 -9.76 -10.67
CA LEU A 173 -8.54 -9.83 -11.27
C LEU A 173 -8.63 -11.00 -12.26
N CYS A 174 -9.71 -11.77 -12.14
CA CYS A 174 -10.07 -12.81 -13.09
C CYS A 174 -11.49 -12.59 -13.61
N ARG A 175 -11.67 -12.66 -14.92
CA ARG A 175 -12.99 -12.52 -15.56
C ARG A 175 -13.68 -13.85 -15.88
N CYS A 176 -12.96 -14.97 -15.81
CA CYS A 176 -13.43 -16.26 -16.32
C CYS A 176 -13.79 -17.27 -15.22
N THR A 177 -12.96 -17.40 -14.19
CA THR A 177 -13.04 -18.52 -13.24
C THR A 177 -14.12 -18.36 -12.16
N GLY A 178 -14.62 -17.15 -11.95
CA GLY A 178 -15.46 -16.84 -10.79
C GLY A 178 -14.73 -16.98 -9.45
N TYR A 179 -13.39 -16.98 -9.44
CA TYR A 179 -12.48 -17.04 -8.29
C TYR A 179 -12.51 -18.31 -7.42
N ARG A 180 -13.63 -19.03 -7.35
CA ARG A 180 -13.75 -20.25 -6.53
C ARG A 180 -12.63 -21.26 -6.74
N PRO A 181 -12.30 -21.72 -7.96
CA PRO A 181 -11.22 -22.69 -8.15
C PRO A 181 -9.83 -22.14 -7.82
N ILE A 182 -9.61 -20.81 -7.91
CA ILE A 182 -8.36 -20.16 -7.50
C ILE A 182 -8.22 -20.20 -5.98
N ARG A 183 -9.30 -19.88 -5.26
CA ARG A 183 -9.35 -20.01 -3.79
C ARG A 183 -9.09 -21.45 -3.35
N ASP A 184 -9.75 -22.40 -4.00
CA ASP A 184 -9.59 -23.82 -3.67
C ASP A 184 -8.14 -24.28 -3.91
N ALA A 185 -7.44 -23.72 -4.92
CA ALA A 185 -6.00 -23.93 -5.12
C ALA A 185 -5.14 -23.31 -4.02
N ALA A 186 -5.42 -22.08 -3.59
CA ALA A 186 -4.68 -21.43 -2.50
C ALA A 186 -4.78 -22.23 -1.18
N TYR A 187 -5.97 -22.74 -0.86
CA TYR A 187 -6.20 -23.50 0.37
C TYR A 187 -5.66 -24.93 0.35
N ALA A 188 -5.32 -25.44 -0.84
CA ALA A 188 -4.72 -26.76 -0.99
C ALA A 188 -3.19 -26.77 -0.86
N LEU A 189 -2.57 -25.59 -0.92
CA LEU A 189 -1.11 -25.48 -0.81
C LEU A 189 -0.62 -26.07 0.51
N GLY A 190 0.37 -26.95 0.44
CA GLY A 190 1.18 -27.36 1.59
C GLY A 190 2.15 -26.26 2.04
N SER A 191 3.15 -26.66 2.82
CA SER A 191 4.31 -25.82 3.14
C SER A 191 5.43 -26.00 2.11
N PRO A 192 6.31 -25.01 1.91
CA PRO A 192 7.57 -25.18 1.19
C PRO A 192 8.41 -26.33 1.75
N ASP A 193 9.00 -27.15 0.87
CA ASP A 193 9.98 -28.15 1.28
C ASP A 193 11.27 -27.48 1.77
N GLY A 194 11.97 -28.06 2.73
CA GLY A 194 13.21 -27.48 3.29
C GLY A 194 14.34 -27.35 2.26
N SER A 195 14.31 -28.15 1.19
CA SER A 195 15.27 -28.10 0.07
C SER A 195 14.81 -27.23 -1.10
N ASP A 196 13.63 -26.58 -1.00
CA ASP A 196 13.12 -25.66 -2.00
C ASP A 196 14.14 -24.53 -2.25
N PRO A 197 14.64 -24.35 -3.49
CA PRO A 197 15.68 -23.36 -3.79
C PRO A 197 15.28 -21.91 -3.47
N LEU A 198 14.00 -21.54 -3.64
CA LEU A 198 13.51 -20.20 -3.34
C LEU A 198 13.32 -19.98 -1.84
N LEU A 199 12.94 -21.01 -1.08
CA LEU A 199 12.95 -20.96 0.38
C LEU A 199 14.37 -20.80 0.91
N VAL A 200 15.31 -21.60 0.41
CA VAL A 200 16.73 -21.52 0.79
C VAL A 200 17.29 -20.14 0.45
N ARG A 201 16.99 -19.61 -0.76
CA ARG A 201 17.38 -18.27 -1.19
C ARG A 201 16.80 -17.18 -0.28
N GLN A 202 15.55 -17.33 0.18
CA GLN A 202 14.89 -16.40 1.10
C GLN A 202 15.62 -16.30 2.45
N GLY A 203 16.35 -17.34 2.84
CA GLY A 203 17.18 -17.37 4.05
C GLY A 203 18.40 -16.43 4.03
N GLY A 204 18.79 -15.89 2.87
CA GLY A 204 19.86 -14.90 2.74
C GLY A 204 19.34 -13.47 2.54
N PRO A 205 20.22 -12.45 2.66
CA PRO A 205 19.83 -11.05 2.55
C PRO A 205 19.30 -10.70 1.15
N ALA A 206 18.43 -9.69 1.09
CA ALA A 206 17.98 -9.14 -0.18
C ALA A 206 19.12 -8.35 -0.85
N PRO A 207 19.31 -8.45 -2.18
CA PRO A 207 20.33 -7.67 -2.85
C PRO A 207 20.06 -6.17 -2.73
N ALA A 208 21.11 -5.41 -2.39
CA ALA A 208 21.02 -3.97 -2.30
C ALA A 208 20.82 -3.35 -3.68
N ALA A 209 19.90 -2.39 -3.75
CA ALA A 209 19.79 -1.54 -4.93
C ALA A 209 21.08 -0.71 -5.09
N ARG A 210 21.42 -0.42 -6.35
CA ARG A 210 22.63 0.35 -6.67
C ARG A 210 22.29 1.79 -7.03
N PRO A 211 23.17 2.77 -6.74
CA PRO A 211 23.13 4.06 -7.41
C PRO A 211 23.15 3.86 -8.92
N THR A 212 22.25 4.54 -9.62
CA THR A 212 22.02 4.34 -11.05
C THR A 212 21.86 5.69 -11.70
N GLN A 213 22.56 5.93 -12.80
CA GLN A 213 22.39 7.13 -13.60
C GLN A 213 22.31 6.74 -15.07
N LYS A 214 21.23 7.18 -15.73
CA LYS A 214 21.01 6.92 -17.14
C LYS A 214 20.44 8.15 -17.82
N THR A 215 20.98 8.46 -19.00
CA THR A 215 20.45 9.49 -19.90
C THR A 215 20.18 8.85 -21.26
N VAL A 216 18.98 9.04 -21.79
CA VAL A 216 18.58 8.62 -23.14
C VAL A 216 17.68 9.70 -23.71
N ASP A 217 17.99 10.19 -24.92
CA ASP A 217 17.21 11.19 -25.64
C ASP A 217 16.82 12.43 -24.81
N GLY A 218 17.77 12.90 -23.97
CA GLY A 218 17.58 14.05 -23.09
C GLY A 218 16.83 13.77 -21.78
N ALA A 219 16.12 12.64 -21.66
CA ALA A 219 15.52 12.21 -20.41
C ALA A 219 16.55 11.54 -19.49
N ARG A 220 16.39 11.70 -18.18
CA ARG A 220 17.32 11.24 -17.15
C ARG A 220 16.60 10.46 -16.05
N PHE A 221 17.19 9.34 -15.64
CA PHE A 221 16.86 8.63 -14.42
C PHE A 221 18.09 8.60 -13.52
N ILE A 222 17.93 9.05 -12.28
CA ILE A 222 19.00 9.06 -11.28
C ILE A 222 18.46 8.46 -9.99
N ARG A 223 19.15 7.45 -9.46
CA ARG A 223 19.07 7.07 -8.05
C ARG A 223 20.29 7.67 -7.34
N PRO A 224 20.10 8.75 -6.55
CA PRO A 224 21.20 9.37 -5.82
C PRO A 224 21.81 8.39 -4.80
N SER A 225 23.08 8.60 -4.51
CA SER A 225 23.82 7.86 -3.49
C SER A 225 23.53 8.33 -2.05
N GLY A 226 22.98 9.54 -1.89
CA GLY A 226 22.68 10.12 -0.58
C GLY A 226 21.82 11.38 -0.66
N MET A 227 21.49 11.92 0.52
CA MET A 227 20.63 13.12 0.66
C MET A 227 21.27 14.39 0.11
N GLU A 228 22.59 14.55 0.27
CA GLU A 228 23.32 15.73 -0.24
C GLU A 228 23.23 15.83 -1.77
N GLU A 229 23.50 14.72 -2.48
CA GLU A 229 23.35 14.64 -3.93
C GLU A 229 21.89 14.88 -4.36
N LEU A 230 20.92 14.31 -3.63
CA LEU A 230 19.50 14.52 -3.91
C LEU A 230 19.12 16.00 -3.82
N PHE A 231 19.52 16.71 -2.77
CA PHE A 231 19.19 18.12 -2.62
C PHE A 231 19.88 19.00 -3.66
N ALA A 232 21.15 18.74 -3.98
CA ALA A 232 21.84 19.44 -5.06
C ALA A 232 21.13 19.26 -6.41
N LEU A 233 20.63 18.05 -6.70
CA LEU A 233 19.85 17.77 -7.91
C LEU A 233 18.50 18.49 -7.91
N LEU A 234 17.81 18.55 -6.76
CA LEU A 234 16.52 19.23 -6.62
C LEU A 234 16.65 20.76 -6.75
N GLU A 235 17.71 21.37 -6.22
CA GLU A 235 17.98 22.80 -6.38
C GLU A 235 18.24 23.17 -7.83
N GLN A 236 19.02 22.35 -8.54
CA GLN A 236 19.32 22.56 -9.95
C GLN A 236 18.13 22.23 -10.87
N ASN A 237 17.21 21.37 -10.41
CA ASN A 237 16.10 20.87 -11.20
C ASN A 237 14.79 20.87 -10.38
N PRO A 238 14.18 22.03 -10.11
CA PRO A 238 12.97 22.12 -9.28
C PRO A 238 11.78 21.30 -9.80
N GLU A 239 11.73 21.03 -11.11
CA GLU A 239 10.69 20.24 -11.79
C GLU A 239 10.95 18.71 -11.77
N ALA A 240 12.04 18.27 -11.14
CA ALA A 240 12.37 16.86 -11.08
C ALA A 240 11.26 16.05 -10.39
N LYS A 241 10.89 14.91 -10.97
CA LYS A 241 9.91 14.01 -10.36
C LYS A 241 10.61 13.04 -9.43
N LEU A 242 10.26 13.10 -8.15
CA LEU A 242 10.67 12.10 -7.18
C LEU A 242 9.87 10.82 -7.39
N VAL A 243 10.53 9.66 -7.31
CA VAL A 243 9.87 8.36 -7.40
C VAL A 243 10.34 7.44 -6.27
N ALA A 244 9.37 6.85 -5.56
CA ALA A 244 9.61 5.73 -4.66
C ALA A 244 8.98 4.46 -5.29
N GLY A 245 7.72 4.18 -4.96
CA GLY A 245 6.98 3.03 -5.49
C GLY A 245 6.48 3.13 -6.93
N ALA A 246 6.52 4.33 -7.52
CA ALA A 246 5.96 4.64 -8.85
C ALA A 246 4.44 4.39 -9.01
N THR A 247 3.68 4.23 -7.91
CA THR A 247 2.26 3.87 -7.99
C THR A 247 1.31 5.00 -8.41
N ASP A 248 1.77 6.26 -8.38
CA ASP A 248 1.07 7.41 -8.96
C ASP A 248 1.77 7.85 -10.26
N LEU A 249 3.09 8.09 -10.20
CA LEU A 249 3.89 8.49 -11.38
C LEU A 249 3.80 7.49 -12.55
N GLY A 250 3.80 6.18 -12.26
CA GLY A 250 3.66 5.14 -13.28
C GLY A 250 2.33 5.21 -14.02
N VAL A 251 1.24 5.56 -13.32
CA VAL A 251 -0.08 5.77 -13.93
C VAL A 251 -0.06 7.01 -14.83
N GLU A 252 0.57 8.11 -14.40
CA GLU A 252 0.73 9.30 -15.25
C GLU A 252 1.53 8.98 -16.52
N VAL A 253 2.63 8.22 -16.40
CA VAL A 253 3.47 7.81 -17.54
C VAL A 253 2.68 6.90 -18.49
N ASN A 254 1.88 5.98 -17.95
CA ASN A 254 1.18 4.96 -18.74
C ASN A 254 -0.08 5.52 -19.41
N LEU A 255 -0.96 6.16 -18.65
CA LEU A 255 -2.30 6.56 -19.10
C LEU A 255 -2.39 8.02 -19.53
N ARG A 256 -1.50 8.88 -19.04
CA ARG A 256 -1.44 10.30 -19.43
C ARG A 256 -0.26 10.63 -20.34
N HIS A 257 0.53 9.61 -20.69
CA HIS A 257 1.70 9.73 -21.56
C HIS A 257 2.72 10.78 -21.08
N THR A 258 2.80 11.05 -19.77
CA THR A 258 3.80 11.99 -19.23
C THR A 258 5.20 11.38 -19.35
N ARG A 259 6.20 12.21 -19.64
CA ARG A 259 7.62 11.80 -19.76
C ARG A 259 8.49 12.82 -19.03
N PRO A 260 8.67 12.69 -17.70
CA PRO A 260 9.45 13.64 -16.93
C PRO A 260 10.90 13.71 -17.43
N PRO A 261 11.46 14.90 -17.72
CA PRO A 261 12.84 15.03 -18.17
C PRO A 261 13.86 14.49 -17.16
N LEU A 262 13.56 14.59 -15.87
CA LEU A 262 14.37 14.05 -14.79
C LEU A 262 13.50 13.33 -13.76
N THR A 263 13.82 12.05 -13.54
CA THR A 263 13.24 11.23 -12.48
C THR A 263 14.31 10.89 -11.44
N LEU A 264 14.04 11.19 -10.17
CA LEU A 264 14.93 10.93 -9.04
C LEU A 264 14.36 9.82 -8.16
N ALA A 265 14.99 8.65 -8.17
CA ALA A 265 14.58 7.52 -7.36
C ALA A 265 15.10 7.65 -5.93
N ILE A 266 14.16 7.79 -4.98
CA ILE A 266 14.44 7.98 -3.55
C ILE A 266 14.11 6.74 -2.72
N ASP A 267 13.67 5.65 -3.37
CA ASP A 267 13.13 4.45 -2.72
C ASP A 267 14.10 3.77 -1.76
N ARG A 268 15.41 4.06 -1.83
CA ARG A 268 16.49 3.39 -1.08
C ARG A 268 17.42 4.32 -0.33
N LEU A 269 17.05 5.59 -0.19
CA LEU A 269 17.81 6.50 0.66
C LEU A 269 17.48 6.19 2.12
N GLU A 270 18.45 5.62 2.85
CA GLU A 270 18.26 5.15 4.22
C GLU A 270 17.63 6.20 5.16
N PRO A 271 18.01 7.50 5.11
CA PRO A 271 17.37 8.52 5.95
C PRO A 271 15.86 8.70 5.71
N LEU A 272 15.32 8.24 4.57
CA LEU A 272 13.89 8.28 4.25
C LEU A 272 13.17 6.96 4.58
N ARG A 273 13.88 5.98 5.15
CA ARG A 273 13.37 4.61 5.38
C ARG A 273 13.39 4.20 6.85
N VAL A 274 13.55 5.15 7.76
CA VAL A 274 13.58 4.89 9.19
C VAL A 274 12.15 4.78 9.73
N LEU A 275 11.88 3.76 10.54
CA LEU A 275 10.71 3.68 11.40
C LEU A 275 11.18 3.65 12.85
N ASP A 276 10.77 4.64 13.63
CA ASP A 276 11.14 4.76 15.04
C ASP A 276 9.90 4.94 15.92
N VAL A 277 9.87 4.22 17.05
CA VAL A 277 8.80 4.28 18.03
C VAL A 277 9.40 4.77 19.33
N GLY A 278 9.32 6.08 19.56
CA GLY A 278 9.81 6.74 20.75
C GLY A 278 8.78 6.75 21.89
N SER A 279 9.08 7.51 22.94
CA SER A 279 8.20 7.68 24.11
C SER A 279 7.12 8.74 23.91
N ASP A 280 7.39 9.75 23.08
CA ASP A 280 6.55 10.92 22.83
C ASP A 280 5.94 10.93 21.43
N ARG A 281 6.52 10.19 20.48
CA ARG A 281 6.05 10.09 19.11
C ARG A 281 6.51 8.84 18.38
N ILE A 282 5.85 8.56 17.26
CA ILE A 282 6.26 7.59 16.24
C ILE A 282 6.72 8.36 15.00
N SER A 283 7.89 8.04 14.48
CA SER A 283 8.46 8.66 13.27
C SER A 283 8.48 7.65 12.13
N ILE A 284 7.86 8.00 11.00
CA ILE A 284 7.72 7.12 9.82
C ILE A 284 8.38 7.78 8.61
N GLY A 285 9.45 7.18 8.09
CA GLY A 285 10.17 7.65 6.90
C GLY A 285 9.31 7.63 5.63
N ALA A 286 9.43 8.68 4.82
CA ALA A 286 8.60 8.92 3.63
C ALA A 286 8.73 7.86 2.52
N ALA A 287 9.86 7.16 2.45
CA ALA A 287 10.14 6.14 1.44
C ALA A 287 9.81 4.72 1.91
N LEU A 288 9.38 4.52 3.17
CA LEU A 288 8.82 3.24 3.61
C LEU A 288 7.55 2.92 2.82
N SER A 289 7.47 1.69 2.32
CA SER A 289 6.24 1.19 1.72
C SER A 289 5.15 0.99 2.79
N LEU A 290 3.88 1.03 2.39
CA LEU A 290 2.78 0.85 3.34
C LEU A 290 2.85 -0.52 4.03
N THR A 291 3.26 -1.58 3.32
CA THR A 291 3.48 -2.91 3.91
C THR A 291 4.62 -2.92 4.93
N GLU A 292 5.70 -2.18 4.69
CA GLU A 292 6.81 -2.07 5.66
C GLU A 292 6.38 -1.35 6.93
N ILE A 293 5.54 -0.33 6.79
CA ILE A 293 4.99 0.43 7.92
C ILE A 293 4.04 -0.46 8.74
N ASP A 294 3.10 -1.14 8.09
CA ASP A 294 2.15 -2.05 8.74
C ASP A 294 2.88 -3.11 9.58
N ARG A 295 3.80 -3.83 8.95
CA ARG A 295 4.61 -4.85 9.62
C ARG A 295 5.50 -4.29 10.72
N GLY A 296 6.14 -3.15 10.48
CA GLY A 296 7.05 -2.52 11.44
C GLY A 296 6.35 -1.95 12.68
N LEU A 297 5.12 -1.45 12.51
CA LEU A 297 4.29 -0.99 13.62
C LEU A 297 3.68 -2.17 14.40
N ALA A 298 3.44 -3.31 13.75
CA ALA A 298 2.97 -4.54 14.38
C ALA A 298 1.75 -4.31 15.30
N GLY A 299 0.76 -3.57 14.82
CA GLY A 299 -0.47 -3.27 15.59
C GLY A 299 -0.38 -2.12 16.60
N ARG A 300 0.81 -1.53 16.82
CA ARG A 300 1.00 -0.44 17.83
C ARG A 300 0.20 0.82 17.56
N VAL A 301 -0.20 1.05 16.31
CA VAL A 301 -1.13 2.13 15.93
C VAL A 301 -2.42 1.50 15.44
N PRO A 302 -3.42 1.32 16.32
CA PRO A 302 -4.66 0.60 15.98
C PRO A 302 -5.35 1.17 14.75
N LEU A 303 -5.44 2.50 14.64
CA LEU A 303 -6.08 3.16 13.49
C LEU A 303 -5.41 2.82 12.14
N LEU A 304 -4.08 2.80 12.09
CA LEU A 304 -3.36 2.43 10.87
C LEU A 304 -3.52 0.94 10.54
N SER A 305 -3.64 0.10 11.56
CA SER A 305 -3.89 -1.35 11.40
C SER A 305 -5.27 -1.62 10.79
N GLN A 306 -6.25 -0.75 11.01
CA GLN A 306 -7.56 -0.80 10.35
C GLN A 306 -7.52 -0.24 8.92
N LEU A 307 -6.69 0.78 8.68
CA LEU A 307 -6.50 1.40 7.36
C LEU A 307 -5.84 0.44 6.36
N PHE A 308 -4.69 -0.15 6.71
CA PHE A 308 -3.83 -0.81 5.72
C PHE A 308 -4.53 -1.94 4.96
N PRO A 309 -5.29 -2.85 5.59
CA PRO A 309 -6.05 -3.87 4.88
C PRO A 309 -7.01 -3.33 3.82
N GLN A 310 -7.56 -2.14 4.04
CA GLN A 310 -8.52 -1.48 3.15
C GLN A 310 -7.83 -0.58 2.10
N PHE A 311 -6.53 -0.28 2.28
CA PHE A 311 -5.73 0.52 1.36
C PHE A 311 -5.24 -0.34 0.19
N ALA A 312 -5.84 -0.17 -0.99
CA ALA A 312 -5.45 -0.84 -2.23
C ALA A 312 -5.23 -2.37 -2.08
N SER A 313 -4.61 -2.99 -3.09
CA SER A 313 -4.11 -4.37 -3.01
C SER A 313 -2.70 -4.48 -2.41
N PRO A 314 -2.30 -5.67 -1.92
CA PRO A 314 -0.91 -5.94 -1.52
C PRO A 314 0.13 -5.58 -2.58
N LEU A 315 -0.14 -5.85 -3.86
CA LEU A 315 0.77 -5.52 -4.97
C LEU A 315 1.11 -4.02 -5.02
N ILE A 316 0.13 -3.16 -4.72
CA ILE A 316 0.31 -1.72 -4.60
C ILE A 316 0.98 -1.37 -3.27
N ARG A 317 0.48 -1.86 -2.13
CA ARG A 317 1.03 -1.53 -0.79
C ARG A 317 2.50 -1.91 -0.63
N ASN A 318 2.94 -2.97 -1.30
CA ASN A 318 4.32 -3.46 -1.29
C ASN A 318 5.33 -2.49 -1.95
N THR A 319 4.84 -1.49 -2.68
CA THR A 319 5.70 -0.49 -3.35
C THR A 319 5.30 0.95 -3.04
N ALA A 320 4.00 1.25 -2.93
CA ALA A 320 3.48 2.56 -2.57
C ALA A 320 4.10 3.02 -1.25
N SER A 321 4.72 4.21 -1.25
CA SER A 321 5.29 4.79 -0.04
C SER A 321 4.33 5.77 0.62
N LEU A 322 4.42 5.90 1.95
CA LEU A 322 3.56 6.85 2.69
C LEU A 322 3.80 8.29 2.23
N GLY A 323 5.07 8.67 2.06
CA GLY A 323 5.42 10.00 1.57
C GLY A 323 4.93 10.26 0.14
N GLY A 324 4.94 9.24 -0.73
CA GLY A 324 4.37 9.34 -2.07
C GLY A 324 2.86 9.54 -2.04
N ASN A 325 2.15 8.82 -1.18
CA ASN A 325 0.70 8.98 -1.00
C ASN A 325 0.33 10.40 -0.54
N LEU A 326 1.05 10.94 0.46
CA LEU A 326 0.80 12.29 0.96
C LEU A 326 1.24 13.38 -0.03
N ALA A 327 2.45 13.27 -0.61
CA ALA A 327 2.98 14.27 -1.53
C ALA A 327 2.17 14.40 -2.84
N THR A 328 1.40 13.37 -3.19
CA THR A 328 0.45 13.40 -4.31
C THR A 328 -0.69 14.40 -4.06
N GLY A 329 -1.07 14.66 -2.80
CA GLY A 329 -2.14 15.60 -2.45
C GLY A 329 -3.52 15.20 -2.98
N SER A 330 -3.78 13.89 -3.10
CA SER A 330 -5.06 13.39 -3.61
C SER A 330 -6.18 13.63 -2.58
N PRO A 331 -7.33 14.24 -2.96
CA PRO A 331 -8.45 14.48 -2.03
C PRO A 331 -9.10 13.19 -1.51
N ILE A 332 -8.86 12.09 -2.19
CA ILE A 332 -9.40 10.74 -1.96
C ILE A 332 -8.30 9.77 -1.50
N GLY A 333 -7.15 10.28 -1.05
CA GLY A 333 -6.09 9.46 -0.47
C GLY A 333 -6.46 8.99 0.94
N ASP A 334 -6.41 7.68 1.17
CA ASP A 334 -6.92 7.08 2.42
C ASP A 334 -6.04 7.31 3.65
N SER A 335 -4.72 7.48 3.48
CA SER A 335 -3.81 7.68 4.62
C SER A 335 -3.94 9.06 5.25
N ALA A 336 -4.32 10.08 4.48
CA ALA A 336 -4.40 11.45 4.99
C ALA A 336 -5.50 11.62 6.06
N PRO A 337 -6.75 11.14 5.87
CA PRO A 337 -7.77 11.12 6.92
C PRO A 337 -7.30 10.42 8.21
N ALA A 338 -6.68 9.24 8.11
CA ALA A 338 -6.17 8.53 9.28
C ALA A 338 -5.10 9.34 10.03
N LEU A 339 -4.15 9.93 9.31
CA LEU A 339 -3.10 10.74 9.90
C LEU A 339 -3.61 12.08 10.46
N LEU A 340 -4.65 12.66 9.87
CA LEU A 340 -5.33 13.85 10.41
C LEU A 340 -6.02 13.53 11.74
N ALA A 341 -6.69 12.37 11.85
CA ALA A 341 -7.28 11.90 13.10
C ALA A 341 -6.20 11.60 14.16
N LEU A 342 -5.01 11.16 13.75
CA LEU A 342 -3.86 10.95 14.64
C LEU A 342 -3.12 12.24 15.01
N ASP A 343 -3.57 13.40 14.56
CA ASP A 343 -2.90 14.70 14.79
C ASP A 343 -1.45 14.73 14.27
N ALA A 344 -1.19 14.01 13.17
CA ALA A 344 0.16 13.86 12.67
C ALA A 344 0.73 15.17 12.12
N SER A 345 2.05 15.28 12.15
CA SER A 345 2.84 16.30 11.46
C SER A 345 3.66 15.66 10.34
N VAL A 346 4.07 16.45 9.35
CA VAL A 346 5.05 16.07 8.33
C VAL A 346 6.31 16.91 8.49
N VAL A 347 7.47 16.29 8.30
CA VAL A 347 8.75 16.99 8.27
C VAL A 347 9.17 17.19 6.83
N LEU A 348 9.35 18.45 6.45
CA LEU A 348 9.85 18.85 5.15
C LEU A 348 11.34 19.16 5.25
N ALA A 349 12.13 18.62 4.33
CA ALA A 349 13.58 18.77 4.31
C ALA A 349 14.07 19.34 2.97
N SER A 350 15.12 20.14 3.04
CA SER A 350 15.86 20.72 1.90
C SER A 350 17.35 20.81 2.24
N ALA A 351 18.19 21.30 1.33
CA ALA A 351 19.59 21.62 1.65
C ALA A 351 19.73 22.66 2.77
N GLY A 352 18.74 23.55 2.93
CA GLY A 352 18.73 24.61 3.94
C GLY A 352 18.27 24.17 5.33
N GLY A 353 17.92 22.89 5.51
CA GLY A 353 17.46 22.34 6.79
C GLY A 353 16.03 21.79 6.72
N GLU A 354 15.43 21.62 7.89
CA GLU A 354 14.16 20.92 8.09
C GLU A 354 13.14 21.79 8.81
N ARG A 355 11.86 21.53 8.55
CA ARG A 355 10.76 22.15 9.28
C ARG A 355 9.60 21.18 9.44
N GLU A 356 8.97 21.26 10.59
CA GLU A 356 7.72 20.55 10.87
C GLU A 356 6.52 21.35 10.36
N VAL A 357 5.52 20.65 9.84
CA VAL A 357 4.22 21.21 9.43
C VAL A 357 3.13 20.28 9.94
N PRO A 358 2.15 20.77 10.72
CA PRO A 358 0.96 19.99 11.05
C PRO A 358 0.28 19.48 9.77
N LEU A 359 -0.14 18.21 9.72
CA LEU A 359 -0.73 17.66 8.48
C LEU A 359 -2.01 18.42 8.08
N ALA A 360 -2.74 18.97 9.06
CA ALA A 360 -3.92 19.81 8.83
C ALA A 360 -3.62 21.09 8.01
N GLU A 361 -2.37 21.55 8.02
CA GLU A 361 -1.91 22.73 7.28
C GLU A 361 -1.13 22.35 6.01
N TYR A 362 -0.84 21.07 5.80
CA TYR A 362 0.02 20.62 4.72
C TYR A 362 -0.62 20.78 3.34
N PHE A 363 -1.92 20.47 3.22
CA PHE A 363 -2.67 20.52 1.97
C PHE A 363 -3.33 21.89 1.80
N ILE A 364 -2.96 22.63 0.76
CA ILE A 364 -3.47 24.00 0.49
C ILE A 364 -4.42 24.07 -0.70
N GLY A 365 -4.63 22.96 -1.39
CA GLY A 365 -5.49 22.89 -2.56
C GLY A 365 -5.42 21.52 -3.23
N TYR A 366 -6.18 21.36 -4.31
CA TYR A 366 -6.24 20.12 -5.08
C TYR A 366 -4.86 19.72 -5.62
N ARG A 367 -4.30 18.60 -5.12
CA ARG A 367 -2.94 18.13 -5.45
C ARG A 367 -1.85 19.17 -5.21
N GLN A 368 -2.05 20.05 -4.22
CA GLN A 368 -1.12 21.10 -3.81
C GLN A 368 -0.78 20.99 -2.33
N SER A 369 0.46 21.31 -1.98
CA SER A 369 0.94 21.34 -0.60
C SER A 369 1.80 22.57 -0.32
N VAL A 370 2.06 22.84 0.96
CA VAL A 370 2.91 23.96 1.42
C VAL A 370 4.41 23.81 1.10
N LYS A 371 4.80 22.76 0.37
CA LYS A 371 6.20 22.52 0.02
C LYS A 371 6.76 23.67 -0.81
N LYS A 372 7.93 24.16 -0.45
CA LYS A 372 8.72 25.10 -1.24
C LYS A 372 9.52 24.35 -2.32
N PRO A 373 9.95 25.02 -3.40
CA PRO A 373 10.89 24.44 -4.35
C PRO A 373 12.13 23.87 -3.63
N GLY A 374 12.57 22.69 -4.02
CA GLY A 374 13.69 21.98 -3.39
C GLY A 374 13.35 21.20 -2.11
N GLU A 375 12.15 21.38 -1.53
CA GLU A 375 11.72 20.60 -0.37
C GLU A 375 11.19 19.21 -0.79
N LEU A 376 11.39 18.24 0.08
CA LEU A 376 10.74 16.92 0.04
C LEU A 376 10.12 16.57 1.39
N LEU A 377 9.10 15.72 1.37
CA LEU A 377 8.55 15.13 2.59
C LEU A 377 9.52 14.05 3.04
N ARG A 378 10.15 14.24 4.20
CA ARG A 378 11.18 13.35 4.75
C ARG A 378 10.56 12.25 5.61
N GLU A 379 9.68 12.64 6.51
CA GLU A 379 9.08 11.75 7.51
C GLU A 379 7.72 12.29 7.99
N VAL A 380 6.93 11.40 8.58
CA VAL A 380 5.63 11.68 9.21
C VAL A 380 5.77 11.39 10.70
N TRP A 381 5.33 12.30 11.56
CA TRP A 381 5.34 12.15 13.02
C TRP A 381 3.92 11.98 13.54
N ILE A 382 3.70 10.95 14.34
CA ILE A 382 2.44 10.69 15.05
C ILE A 382 2.69 10.89 16.55
N PRO A 383 2.01 11.83 17.22
CA PRO A 383 2.20 12.06 18.65
C PRO A 383 1.69 10.89 19.51
N LEU A 384 2.31 10.70 20.68
CA LEU A 384 1.87 9.79 21.74
C LEU A 384 1.44 10.58 22.99
N PRO A 385 0.50 10.04 23.81
CA PRO A 385 -0.18 8.76 23.66
C PRO A 385 -1.23 8.75 22.54
N LEU A 386 -1.55 7.55 22.04
CA LEU A 386 -2.63 7.35 21.08
C LEU A 386 -3.99 7.33 21.79
N ALA A 387 -5.03 7.73 21.08
CA ALA A 387 -6.40 7.59 21.56
C ALA A 387 -6.81 6.12 21.67
N GLU A 388 -7.59 5.79 22.70
CA GLU A 388 -8.06 4.42 22.96
C GLU A 388 -9.10 3.93 21.96
N ASN A 389 -10.03 4.81 21.55
CA ASN A 389 -11.12 4.46 20.65
C ASN A 389 -10.81 4.99 19.25
N THR A 390 -10.55 4.08 18.31
CA THR A 390 -10.21 4.44 16.93
C THR A 390 -11.00 3.63 15.93
N ALA A 391 -11.40 4.28 14.83
CA ALA A 391 -12.07 3.60 13.73
C ALA A 391 -11.65 4.18 12.38
N PHE A 392 -11.43 3.33 11.38
CA PHE A 392 -11.27 3.74 9.98
C PHE A 392 -12.36 3.10 9.11
N TYR A 393 -13.16 3.95 8.47
CA TYR A 393 -14.21 3.53 7.55
C TYR A 393 -13.91 4.01 6.13
N LYS A 394 -13.84 3.04 5.22
CA LYS A 394 -13.76 3.27 3.79
C LYS A 394 -15.08 2.94 3.13
N ILE A 395 -15.69 3.95 2.51
CA ILE A 395 -16.90 3.79 1.70
C ILE A 395 -16.50 3.82 0.23
N ALA A 396 -16.68 2.70 -0.46
CA ALA A 396 -16.34 2.51 -1.87
C ALA A 396 -17.33 1.52 -2.53
N LYS A 397 -17.25 1.33 -3.86
CA LYS A 397 -18.16 0.42 -4.58
C LYS A 397 -17.72 -1.04 -4.43
N ARG A 398 -16.42 -1.28 -4.30
CA ARG A 398 -15.83 -2.57 -3.97
C ARG A 398 -15.09 -2.48 -2.65
N ARG A 399 -15.15 -3.57 -1.88
CA ARG A 399 -14.55 -3.65 -0.54
C ARG A 399 -13.03 -3.47 -0.54
N PHE A 400 -12.34 -4.06 -1.51
CA PHE A 400 -10.88 -3.97 -1.64
C PHE A 400 -10.49 -3.33 -2.97
N ASP A 401 -9.29 -2.77 -3.02
CA ASP A 401 -8.66 -2.29 -4.25
C ASP A 401 -9.54 -1.29 -5.04
N ASP A 402 -10.33 -0.48 -4.34
CA ASP A 402 -11.16 0.58 -4.93
C ASP A 402 -10.81 1.92 -4.34
N ILE A 403 -11.11 2.98 -5.08
CA ILE A 403 -10.89 4.35 -4.67
C ILE A 403 -12.07 4.81 -3.82
N SER A 404 -11.76 5.41 -2.68
CA SER A 404 -12.77 5.88 -1.73
C SER A 404 -13.73 6.90 -2.35
N SER A 405 -15.02 6.66 -2.13
CA SER A 405 -16.04 7.70 -2.20
C SER A 405 -15.91 8.60 -0.98
N VAL A 406 -15.87 8.02 0.21
CA VAL A 406 -15.60 8.74 1.46
C VAL A 406 -14.66 7.89 2.30
N ALA A 407 -13.66 8.51 2.91
CA ALA A 407 -12.82 7.89 3.92
C ALA A 407 -12.96 8.68 5.22
N VAL A 408 -13.22 8.01 6.33
CA VAL A 408 -13.43 8.63 7.63
C VAL A 408 -12.56 7.93 8.66
N ALA A 409 -11.86 8.71 9.47
CA ALA A 409 -11.02 8.21 10.54
C ALA A 409 -11.36 8.93 11.85
N PHE A 410 -11.52 8.16 12.92
CA PHE A 410 -11.79 8.65 14.27
C PHE A 410 -10.66 8.28 15.21
N ALA A 411 -10.30 9.20 16.10
CA ALA A 411 -9.46 8.94 17.26
C ALA A 411 -10.05 9.70 18.46
N MET A 412 -10.60 8.97 19.42
CA MET A 412 -11.36 9.50 20.55
C MET A 412 -10.83 8.98 21.88
N GLN A 413 -10.67 9.90 22.83
CA GLN A 413 -10.41 9.60 24.23
C GLN A 413 -11.69 9.84 25.04
N LEU A 414 -12.03 8.89 25.91
CA LEU A 414 -13.09 9.02 26.89
C LEU A 414 -12.48 9.24 28.28
N ASP A 415 -13.17 10.01 29.10
CA ASP A 415 -12.93 10.15 30.54
C ASP A 415 -14.26 10.05 31.27
N GLY A 416 -14.46 8.96 32.03
CA GLY A 416 -15.71 8.71 32.76
C GLY A 416 -16.97 8.70 31.88
N GLY A 417 -16.87 8.27 30.62
CA GLY A 417 -17.98 8.29 29.65
C GLY A 417 -18.24 9.66 29.00
N THR A 418 -17.39 10.65 29.24
CA THR A 418 -17.39 11.95 28.56
C THR A 418 -16.30 11.97 27.50
N VAL A 419 -16.56 12.58 26.35
CA VAL A 419 -15.55 12.76 25.28
C VAL A 419 -14.54 13.82 25.71
N SER A 420 -13.36 13.40 26.17
CA SER A 420 -12.31 14.32 26.62
C SER A 420 -11.53 14.90 25.44
N SER A 421 -11.33 14.13 24.38
CA SER A 421 -10.85 14.62 23.10
C SER A 421 -11.32 13.73 21.96
N ILE A 422 -11.54 14.33 20.78
CA ILE A 422 -11.79 13.59 19.56
C ILE A 422 -11.17 14.32 18.36
N ARG A 423 -10.63 13.54 17.44
CA ARG A 423 -10.07 14.01 16.18
C ARG A 423 -10.67 13.17 15.05
N ILE A 424 -11.15 13.84 14.01
CA ILE A 424 -11.90 13.23 12.93
C ILE A 424 -11.30 13.71 11.61
N GLY A 425 -10.64 12.82 10.89
CA GLY A 425 -10.15 13.07 9.55
C GLY A 425 -11.14 12.56 8.51
N VAL A 426 -11.39 13.36 7.47
CA VAL A 426 -12.30 13.00 6.37
C VAL A 426 -11.66 13.25 5.01
N GLY A 427 -11.89 12.33 4.06
CA GLY A 427 -11.43 12.38 2.68
C GLY A 427 -12.57 12.18 1.70
N GLY A 428 -12.42 12.68 0.48
CA GLY A 428 -13.43 12.61 -0.58
C GLY A 428 -14.61 13.58 -0.41
N VAL A 429 -14.53 14.54 0.51
CA VAL A 429 -15.64 15.47 0.81
C VAL A 429 -15.27 16.95 0.62
N ALA A 430 -14.05 17.22 0.17
CA ALA A 430 -13.57 18.56 -0.17
C ALA A 430 -12.43 18.45 -1.21
N ALA A 431 -11.87 19.60 -1.61
CA ALA A 431 -10.72 19.67 -2.53
C ALA A 431 -9.42 19.09 -1.92
N THR A 432 -9.38 18.90 -0.61
CA THR A 432 -8.31 18.27 0.17
C THR A 432 -8.92 17.37 1.25
N PRO A 433 -8.16 16.43 1.83
CA PRO A 433 -8.53 15.83 3.12
C PRO A 433 -8.57 16.92 4.20
N ILE A 434 -9.55 16.85 5.10
CA ILE A 434 -9.76 17.87 6.14
C ILE A 434 -10.05 17.24 7.50
N ARG A 435 -9.94 18.04 8.57
CA ARG A 435 -10.48 17.73 9.89
C ARG A 435 -11.95 18.16 9.96
N ALA A 436 -12.82 17.32 10.51
CA ALA A 436 -14.22 17.66 10.74
C ALA A 436 -14.37 18.45 12.06
N THR A 437 -13.78 19.65 12.10
CA THR A 437 -13.60 20.42 13.34
C THR A 437 -14.91 20.88 13.97
N GLY A 438 -15.97 21.10 13.18
CA GLY A 438 -17.29 21.45 13.72
C GLY A 438 -17.87 20.28 14.51
N THR A 439 -17.71 19.07 13.99
CA THR A 439 -18.12 17.82 14.65
C THR A 439 -17.28 17.56 15.90
N GLU A 440 -15.96 17.77 15.83
CA GLU A 440 -15.07 17.65 17.00
C GLU A 440 -15.49 18.58 18.14
N GLN A 441 -15.81 19.84 17.84
CA GLN A 441 -16.29 20.83 18.81
C GLN A 441 -17.65 20.46 19.40
N ALA A 442 -18.54 19.87 18.60
CA ALA A 442 -19.86 19.42 19.07
C ALA A 442 -19.76 18.25 20.05
N LEU A 443 -18.72 17.43 19.96
CA LEU A 443 -18.50 16.26 20.81
C LEU A 443 -17.65 16.56 22.05
N ALA A 444 -16.69 17.48 21.97
CA ALA A 444 -15.77 17.77 23.06
C ALA A 444 -16.52 18.17 24.36
N GLY A 445 -16.23 17.46 25.45
CA GLY A 445 -16.84 17.65 26.76
C GLY A 445 -18.28 17.14 26.89
N GLN A 446 -18.85 16.50 25.86
CA GLN A 446 -20.19 15.92 25.94
C GLN A 446 -20.17 14.47 26.45
N PRO A 447 -21.23 14.03 27.14
CA PRO A 447 -21.44 12.61 27.44
C PRO A 447 -21.52 11.78 26.15
N TRP A 448 -20.87 10.61 26.13
CA TRP A 448 -20.91 9.69 24.99
C TRP A 448 -22.19 8.85 24.98
N THR A 449 -23.30 9.45 24.55
CA THR A 449 -24.63 8.82 24.47
C THR A 449 -25.15 8.80 23.03
N ALA A 450 -26.24 8.05 22.81
CA ALA A 450 -26.89 7.97 21.50
C ALA A 450 -27.37 9.35 21.02
N GLU A 451 -27.92 10.17 21.91
CA GLU A 451 -28.39 11.52 21.59
C GLU A 451 -27.24 12.43 21.16
N THR A 452 -26.09 12.36 21.86
CA THR A 452 -24.88 13.09 21.48
C THR A 452 -24.36 12.64 20.12
N ALA A 453 -24.35 11.33 19.86
CA ALA A 453 -23.90 10.78 18.59
C ALA A 453 -24.81 11.17 17.41
N GLU A 454 -26.14 11.17 17.60
CA GLU A 454 -27.11 11.62 16.62
C GLU A 454 -26.96 13.11 16.28
N ALA A 455 -26.76 13.96 17.31
CA ALA A 455 -26.50 15.38 17.12
C ALA A 455 -25.18 15.61 16.35
N ALA A 456 -24.12 14.88 16.72
CA ALA A 456 -22.84 14.93 16.02
C ALA A 456 -22.95 14.43 14.57
N ALA A 457 -23.74 13.39 14.30
CA ALA A 457 -23.95 12.88 12.94
C ALA A 457 -24.62 13.92 12.03
N ALA A 458 -25.54 14.73 12.57
CA ALA A 458 -26.16 15.83 11.85
C ALA A 458 -25.15 16.93 11.49
N VAL A 459 -24.25 17.29 12.42
CA VAL A 459 -23.15 18.23 12.16
C VAL A 459 -22.18 17.64 11.13
N MET A 460 -21.78 16.38 11.31
CA MET A 460 -20.81 15.70 10.44
C MET A 460 -21.29 15.58 9.00
N SER A 461 -22.60 15.44 8.78
CA SER A 461 -23.19 15.39 7.44
C SER A 461 -23.01 16.69 6.63
N ALA A 462 -22.76 17.80 7.31
CA ALA A 462 -22.52 19.12 6.72
C ALA A 462 -21.03 19.48 6.59
N GLU A 463 -20.12 18.60 7.00
CA GLU A 463 -18.67 18.84 6.90
C GLU A 463 -18.17 18.74 5.46
N GLY A 464 -17.38 19.72 5.05
CA GLY A 464 -16.84 19.81 3.69
C GLY A 464 -17.84 20.35 2.64
N THR A 465 -17.46 20.22 1.38
CA THR A 465 -18.23 20.69 0.20
C THR A 465 -18.16 19.64 -0.91
N PRO A 466 -18.76 18.45 -0.70
CA PRO A 466 -18.62 17.34 -1.64
C PRO A 466 -19.24 17.66 -3.01
N ILE A 467 -18.64 17.12 -4.06
CA ILE A 467 -19.11 17.24 -5.45
C ILE A 467 -19.69 15.91 -5.95
N ASP A 468 -20.50 15.97 -7.00
CA ASP A 468 -20.88 14.80 -7.77
C ASP A 468 -19.72 14.35 -8.68
N ASP A 469 -19.40 13.06 -8.70
CA ASP A 469 -18.46 12.46 -9.66
C ASP A 469 -18.82 11.00 -9.99
N LEU A 470 -17.95 10.34 -10.75
CA LEU A 470 -18.01 8.91 -11.09
C LEU A 470 -18.16 7.99 -9.86
N ARG A 471 -17.61 8.37 -8.71
CA ARG A 471 -17.53 7.52 -7.52
C ARG A 471 -18.81 7.60 -6.72
N ALA A 472 -19.28 8.82 -6.45
CA ALA A 472 -20.50 9.05 -5.68
C ALA A 472 -21.05 10.46 -5.87
N SER A 473 -22.37 10.60 -5.72
CA SER A 473 -23.02 11.91 -5.60
C SER A 473 -22.65 12.63 -4.31
N ALA A 474 -22.67 13.96 -4.32
CA ALA A 474 -22.49 14.82 -3.16
C ALA A 474 -23.44 14.45 -2.02
N ARG A 475 -24.72 14.23 -2.33
CA ARG A 475 -25.74 13.82 -1.35
C ARG A 475 -25.40 12.50 -0.66
N TYR A 476 -24.91 11.51 -1.41
CA TYR A 476 -24.48 10.24 -0.86
C TYR A 476 -23.27 10.42 0.06
N ARG A 477 -22.28 11.21 -0.36
CA ARG A 477 -21.07 11.51 0.45
C ARG A 477 -21.46 12.13 1.81
N SER A 478 -22.29 13.17 1.80
CA SER A 478 -22.80 13.80 3.04
C SER A 478 -23.56 12.81 3.93
N ALA A 479 -24.44 11.98 3.37
CA ALA A 479 -25.16 10.96 4.14
C ALA A 479 -24.21 9.94 4.79
N MET A 480 -23.16 9.51 4.07
CA MET A 480 -22.18 8.55 4.57
C MET A 480 -21.32 9.11 5.70
N LEU A 481 -21.06 10.42 5.75
CA LEU A 481 -20.42 11.05 6.89
C LEU A 481 -21.25 10.88 8.18
N GLY A 482 -22.54 11.21 8.12
CA GLY A 482 -23.45 11.01 9.26
C GLY A 482 -23.55 9.54 9.68
N GLN A 483 -23.67 8.61 8.72
CA GLN A 483 -23.71 7.17 9.02
C GLN A 483 -22.41 6.64 9.63
N ALA A 484 -21.25 7.15 9.20
CA ALA A 484 -19.96 6.82 9.80
C ALA A 484 -19.90 7.22 11.28
N MET A 485 -20.46 8.38 11.65
CA MET A 485 -20.55 8.82 13.04
C MET A 485 -21.41 7.87 13.89
N LEU A 486 -22.59 7.49 13.39
CA LEU A 486 -23.49 6.57 14.10
C LEU A 486 -22.89 5.16 14.21
N LYS A 487 -22.20 4.70 13.18
CA LYS A 487 -21.46 3.43 13.20
C LYS A 487 -20.36 3.46 14.27
N PHE A 488 -19.59 4.55 14.35
CA PHE A 488 -18.56 4.71 15.38
C PHE A 488 -19.13 4.65 16.79
N TYR A 489 -20.27 5.29 17.01
CA TYR A 489 -20.99 5.17 18.28
C TYR A 489 -21.40 3.73 18.56
N ALA A 490 -22.02 3.02 17.62
CA ALA A 490 -22.45 1.63 17.82
C ALA A 490 -21.28 0.69 18.17
N GLU A 491 -20.10 0.90 17.58
CA GLU A 491 -18.90 0.09 17.84
C GLU A 491 -18.21 0.44 19.18
N THR A 492 -18.40 1.64 19.71
CA THR A 492 -17.71 2.13 20.92
C THR A 492 -18.63 2.29 22.14
N ALA A 493 -19.95 2.21 21.97
CA ALA A 493 -20.93 2.32 23.06
C ALA A 493 -20.72 1.25 24.14
N SER A 494 -20.34 0.04 23.75
CA SER A 494 -20.04 -1.09 24.67
C SER A 494 -18.85 -0.81 25.59
N ALA A 495 -17.90 0.06 25.18
CA ALA A 495 -16.76 0.44 26.02
C ALA A 495 -17.19 1.28 27.24
N VAL A 496 -18.38 1.91 27.20
CA VAL A 496 -18.95 2.69 28.30
C VAL A 496 -19.73 1.79 29.28
N GLU A 497 -20.31 0.68 28.82
CA GLU A 497 -21.07 -0.23 29.69
C GLU A 497 -20.18 -1.10 30.58
N VAL A 498 -18.95 -1.43 30.16
CA VAL A 498 -17.99 -2.22 30.96
C VAL A 498 -17.27 -1.38 32.02
N ALA A 499 -17.27 -0.05 31.87
CA ALA A 499 -16.66 0.89 32.82
C ALA A 499 -17.64 1.40 33.92
N ARG A 500 -18.92 1.00 33.85
CA ARG A 500 -19.93 1.19 34.89
C ARG A 500 -20.06 -0.08 35.73
#